data_AF-A0A365PNM1-F1
#
_entry.id   AF-A0A365PNM1-F1
#
_cell.length_a   1.000
_cell.length_b   1.000
_cell.length_c   1.000
_cell.angle_alpha   90.00
_cell.angle_beta   90.00
_cell.angle_gamma   90.00
#
_symmetry.space_group_name_H-M   'P 1'
#
loop_
_entity.id
_entity.type
_entity.pdbx_description
1 polymer ?
#
loop_
_entity_poly.entity_id
_entity_poly.type
_entity_poly.pdbx_seq_one_letter_code
_entity_poly.pdbx_strand_id
1 'polypeptide(L)'
;MNVKAEAKDSRFDLVKWLVVAALVVVAVVGNQYYAAEPILYRVLALLVFAVVAAFVALQTSKGRSFFVLLKEARVEIRKVVWPTRQETTQTTLIVVAVVLVMALLLWGLDSLLGWLVSMIVG
;
A
#
# COMPACT_ATOMS: atom_id res chain seq x y z
N MET A 1 -19.25 9.69 19.00
CA MET A 1 -19.33 11.11 18.56
C MET A 1 -18.75 11.18 17.16
N ASN A 2 -19.58 11.59 16.20
CA ASN A 2 -19.34 11.58 14.77
C ASN A 2 -18.35 12.69 14.38
N VAL A 3 -17.07 12.36 14.19
CA VAL A 3 -16.09 13.33 13.68
C VAL A 3 -16.20 13.34 12.16
N LYS A 4 -17.23 14.03 11.66
CA LYS A 4 -17.12 14.65 10.34
C LYS A 4 -15.93 15.60 10.42
N ALA A 5 -14.78 15.14 9.95
CA ALA A 5 -13.72 16.01 9.52
C ALA A 5 -14.27 16.78 8.31
N GLU A 6 -14.99 17.87 8.58
CA GLU A 6 -15.19 18.90 7.58
C GLU A 6 -13.81 19.43 7.23
N ALA A 7 -13.21 18.84 6.18
CA ALA A 7 -12.14 19.46 5.46
C ALA A 7 -12.71 20.78 4.95
N LYS A 8 -12.46 21.85 5.70
CA LYS A 8 -12.79 23.21 5.32
C LYS A 8 -12.00 23.46 4.04
N ASP A 9 -12.64 23.21 2.90
CA ASP A 9 -12.03 23.27 1.58
C ASP A 9 -11.63 24.72 1.38
N SER A 10 -10.37 25.01 1.72
CA SER A 10 -9.86 26.35 1.60
C SER A 10 -9.74 26.58 0.11
N ARG A 11 -10.34 27.65 -0.42
CA ARG A 11 -10.24 27.99 -1.85
C ARG A 11 -8.78 28.01 -2.35
N PHE A 12 -7.84 28.22 -1.44
CA PHE A 12 -6.39 28.16 -1.69
C PHE A 12 -5.83 26.74 -1.91
N ASP A 13 -6.50 25.68 -1.44
CA ASP A 13 -6.09 24.30 -1.71
C ASP A 13 -6.34 23.94 -3.18
N LEU A 14 -7.47 24.37 -3.76
CA LEU A 14 -7.74 24.21 -5.20
C LEU A 14 -6.67 24.92 -6.04
N VAL A 15 -6.26 26.13 -5.66
CA VAL A 15 -5.17 26.86 -6.32
C VAL A 15 -3.84 26.12 -6.20
N LYS A 16 -3.50 25.58 -5.02
CA LYS A 16 -2.28 24.78 -4.84
C LYS A 16 -2.28 23.51 -5.68
N TRP A 17 -3.42 22.83 -5.79
CA TRP A 17 -3.57 21.64 -6.64
C TRP A 17 -3.45 21.98 -8.13
N LEU A 18 -3.98 23.12 -8.57
CA LEU A 18 -3.76 23.61 -9.94
C LEU A 18 -2.28 23.91 -10.21
N VAL A 19 -1.56 24.51 -9.25
CA VAL A 19 -0.11 24.75 -9.35
C VAL A 19 0.66 23.42 -9.44
N VAL A 20 0.31 22.42 -8.62
CA VAL A 20 0.92 21.09 -8.68
C VAL A 20 0.65 20.43 -10.04
N ALA A 21 -0.59 20.48 -10.55
CA ALA A 21 -0.93 19.94 -11.86
C ALA A 21 -0.15 20.63 -12.98
N ALA A 22 -0.03 21.96 -12.94
CA ALA A 22 0.76 22.73 -13.90
C ALA A 22 2.25 22.34 -13.86
N LEU A 23 2.84 22.20 -12.67
CA LEU A 23 4.23 21.75 -12.51
C LEU A 23 4.47 20.35 -13.08
N VAL A 24 3.53 19.42 -12.88
CA VAL A 24 3.62 18.07 -13.45
C VAL A 24 3.51 18.10 -14.97
N VAL A 25 2.58 18.88 -15.53
CA VAL A 25 2.46 19.03 -16.99
C VAL A 25 3.74 19.61 -17.59
N VAL A 26 4.31 20.66 -16.97
CA VAL A 26 5.59 21.24 -17.40
C VAL A 26 6.73 20.22 -17.31
N ALA A 27 6.79 19.41 -16.25
CA ALA A 27 7.79 18.37 -16.09
C ALA A 27 7.68 17.29 -17.18
N VAL A 28 6.46 16.84 -17.50
CA VAL A 28 6.20 15.83 -18.54
C VAL A 28 6.52 16.38 -19.93
N VAL A 29 6.03 17.58 -20.27
CA VAL A 29 6.27 18.21 -21.57
C VAL A 29 7.75 18.54 -21.74
N GLY A 30 8.40 19.08 -20.71
CA GLY A 30 9.85 19.31 -20.71
C GLY A 30 10.61 18.01 -20.94
N ASN A 31 10.23 16.92 -20.28
CA ASN A 31 10.89 15.63 -20.48
C ASN A 31 10.70 15.06 -21.90
N GLN A 32 9.56 15.32 -22.55
CA GLN A 32 9.32 14.93 -23.94
C GLN A 32 10.10 15.80 -24.93
N TYR A 33 10.17 17.11 -24.68
CA TYR A 33 10.86 18.07 -25.56
C TYR A 33 12.39 17.89 -25.52
N TYR A 34 12.97 17.72 -24.32
CA TYR A 34 14.40 17.48 -24.14
C TYR A 34 14.79 16.00 -24.30
N ALA A 35 14.04 15.23 -25.09
CA ALA A 35 14.28 13.79 -25.23
C ALA A 35 15.66 13.45 -25.83
N ALA A 36 16.23 14.35 -26.63
CA ALA A 36 17.53 14.20 -27.29
C ALA A 36 18.74 14.64 -26.45
N GLU A 37 18.52 15.26 -25.28
CA GLU A 37 19.57 15.71 -24.37
C GLU A 37 20.07 14.56 -23.44
N PRO A 38 21.28 14.70 -22.84
CA PRO A 38 21.82 13.70 -21.93
C PRO A 38 20.87 13.41 -20.76
N ILE A 39 20.76 12.13 -20.41
CA ILE A 39 19.80 11.64 -19.41
C ILE A 39 19.97 12.28 -18.02
N LEU A 40 21.19 12.65 -17.66
CA LEU A 40 21.53 13.26 -16.36
C LEU A 40 20.79 14.59 -16.13
N TYR A 41 20.78 15.49 -17.11
CA TYR A 41 20.13 16.80 -16.97
C TYR A 41 18.61 16.68 -16.88
N ARG A 42 18.02 15.72 -17.61
CA ARG A 42 16.57 15.45 -17.55
C ARG A 42 16.15 14.93 -16.19
N VAL A 43 16.88 13.95 -15.65
CA VAL A 43 16.57 13.37 -14.34
C VAL A 43 16.73 14.42 -13.25
N LEU A 44 17.78 15.25 -13.28
CA LEU A 44 17.94 16.34 -12.32
C LEU A 44 16.80 17.36 -12.40
N ALA A 45 16.44 17.82 -13.61
CA ALA A 45 15.32 18.74 -13.79
C ALA A 45 14.00 18.14 -13.29
N LEU A 46 13.72 16.88 -13.63
CA LEU A 46 12.53 16.16 -13.16
C LEU A 46 12.50 16.01 -11.64
N LEU A 47 13.62 15.69 -11.01
CA LEU A 47 13.72 15.61 -9.55
C LEU A 47 13.44 16.97 -8.90
N VAL A 48 13.97 18.06 -9.45
CA VAL A 48 13.68 19.41 -8.94
C VAL A 48 12.19 19.72 -9.05
N PHE A 49 11.57 19.49 -10.21
CA PHE A 49 10.13 19.69 -10.38
C PHE A 49 9.29 18.82 -9.43
N ALA A 50 9.69 17.56 -9.23
CA ALA A 50 9.02 16.64 -8.32
C ALA A 50 9.13 17.11 -6.86
N VAL A 51 10.30 17.57 -6.42
CA VAL A 51 10.50 18.11 -5.08
C VAL A 51 9.68 19.37 -4.85
N VAL A 52 9.65 20.29 -5.81
CA VAL A 52 8.84 21.52 -5.71
C VAL A 52 7.35 21.19 -5.68
N ALA A 53 6.89 20.29 -6.55
CA ALA A 53 5.49 19.84 -6.56
C ALA A 53 5.11 19.15 -5.23
N ALA A 54 5.97 18.29 -4.70
CA ALA A 54 5.78 17.67 -3.40
C ALA A 54 5.73 18.71 -2.28
N PHE A 55 6.63 19.69 -2.27
CA PHE A 55 6.64 20.76 -1.27
C PHE A 55 5.35 21.57 -1.28
N VAL A 56 4.85 21.95 -2.46
CA VAL A 56 3.57 22.66 -2.61
C VAL A 56 2.39 21.79 -2.18
N ALA A 57 2.39 20.50 -2.54
CA ALA A 57 1.34 19.56 -2.16
C ALA A 57 1.28 19.37 -0.64
N LEU A 58 2.43 19.26 0.03
CA LEU A 58 2.54 19.09 1.49
C LEU A 58 2.07 20.33 2.27
N GLN A 59 2.13 21.53 1.69
CA GLN A 59 1.58 22.77 2.28
C GLN A 59 0.05 22.90 2.18
N THR A 60 -0.63 21.97 1.52
CA THR A 60 -2.10 21.91 1.39
C THR A 60 -2.74 21.41 2.69
N SER A 61 -4.01 21.74 2.95
CA SER A 61 -4.77 21.19 4.10
C SER A 61 -4.69 19.66 4.19
N LYS A 62 -4.84 18.97 3.04
CA LYS A 62 -4.70 17.52 2.90
C LYS A 62 -3.28 17.01 3.22
N GLY A 63 -2.25 17.79 2.91
CA GLY A 63 -0.86 17.47 3.24
C GLY A 63 -0.61 17.50 4.74
N ARG A 64 -1.14 18.51 5.43
CA ARG A 64 -1.07 18.60 6.91
C ARG A 64 -1.82 17.48 7.61
N SER A 65 -3.03 17.12 7.15
CA SER A 65 -3.75 15.96 7.70
C SER A 65 -2.97 14.65 7.49
N PHE A 66 -2.32 14.49 6.34
CA PHE A 66 -1.47 13.33 6.08
C PHE A 66 -0.28 13.25 7.04
N PHE A 67 0.38 14.36 7.36
CA PHE A 67 1.44 14.38 8.37
C PHE A 67 0.94 14.02 9.78
N VAL A 68 -0.27 14.46 10.14
CA VAL A 68 -0.90 14.07 11.42
C VAL A 68 -1.17 12.57 11.44
N LEU A 69 -1.75 12.01 10.37
CA LEU A 69 -1.98 10.57 10.23
C LEU A 69 -0.68 9.76 10.29
N LEU A 70 0.40 10.23 9.66
CA LEU A 70 1.71 9.58 9.75
C LEU A 70 2.26 9.60 11.19
N LYS A 71 2.07 10.72 11.90
CA LYS A 71 2.49 10.83 13.30
C LYS A 71 1.68 9.88 14.18
N GLU A 72 0.37 9.81 13.99
CA GLU A 72 -0.53 8.88 14.68
C GLU A 72 -0.19 7.42 14.35
N ALA A 73 0.05 7.10 13.08
CA ALA A 73 0.48 5.77 12.65
C ALA A 73 1.80 5.35 13.31
N ARG A 74 2.77 6.27 13.47
CA ARG A 74 4.01 5.97 14.21
C ARG A 74 3.75 5.69 15.69
N VAL A 75 2.77 6.34 16.31
CA VAL A 75 2.38 6.04 17.69
C VAL A 75 1.71 4.68 17.77
N GLU A 76 0.86 4.33 16.80
CA GLU A 76 0.17 3.04 16.75
C GLU A 76 1.12 1.86 16.48
N ILE A 77 2.11 2.04 15.60
CA ILE A 77 3.15 1.04 15.34
C ILE A 77 3.93 0.71 16.63
N ARG A 78 4.09 1.67 17.54
CA ARG A 78 4.74 1.41 18.85
C ARG A 78 3.87 0.60 19.80
N LYS A 79 2.55 0.55 19.58
CA LYS A 79 1.63 -0.30 20.34
C LYS A 79 1.56 -1.72 19.78
N VAL A 80 2.12 -1.96 18.59
CA VAL A 80 2.23 -3.31 18.03
C VAL A 80 3.23 -4.09 18.87
N VAL A 81 2.69 -4.96 19.73
CA VAL A 81 3.49 -5.96 20.44
C VAL A 81 3.91 -7.00 19.41
N TRP A 82 5.18 -6.95 19.01
CA TRP A 82 5.72 -7.97 18.13
C TRP A 82 5.76 -9.30 18.89
N PRO A 83 5.22 -10.38 18.32
CA PRO A 83 5.12 -11.66 19.00
C PRO A 83 6.52 -12.18 19.32
N THR A 84 6.64 -12.88 20.43
CA THR A 84 7.90 -13.55 20.75
C THR A 84 8.12 -14.74 19.81
N ARG A 85 9.37 -15.19 19.67
CA ARG A 85 9.66 -16.39 18.84
C ARG A 85 8.89 -17.62 19.33
N GLN A 86 8.64 -17.73 20.64
CA GLN A 86 7.88 -18.84 21.22
C GLN A 86 6.41 -18.81 20.79
N GLU A 87 5.74 -17.65 20.90
CA GLU A 87 4.35 -17.48 20.45
C GLU A 87 4.20 -17.76 18.96
N THR A 88 5.11 -17.22 18.14
CA THR A 88 5.11 -17.43 16.68
C THR A 88 5.19 -18.92 16.36
N THR A 89 6.11 -19.65 17.01
CA THR A 89 6.31 -21.08 16.76
C THR A 89 5.11 -21.90 17.22
N GLN A 90 4.51 -21.55 18.37
CA GLN A 90 3.33 -22.23 18.89
C GLN A 90 2.14 -22.06 17.95
N THR A 91 1.86 -20.83 17.47
CA THR A 91 0.78 -20.61 16.51
C THR A 91 1.03 -21.32 15.18
N THR A 92 2.27 -21.31 14.67
CA THR A 92 2.63 -22.08 13.47
C THR A 92 2.40 -23.57 13.66
N LEU A 93 2.82 -24.16 14.79
CA LEU A 93 2.61 -25.59 15.06
C LEU A 93 1.13 -25.95 15.15
N ILE A 94 0.30 -25.09 15.76
CA ILE A 94 -1.16 -25.27 15.81
C ILE A 94 -1.73 -25.27 14.39
N VAL A 95 -1.37 -24.30 13.55
CA VAL A 95 -1.84 -24.22 12.16
C VAL A 95 -1.39 -25.46 11.37
N VAL A 96 -0.13 -25.88 11.50
CA VAL A 96 0.39 -27.09 10.85
C VAL A 96 -0.40 -28.32 11.27
N ALA A 97 -0.70 -28.48 12.57
CA ALA A 97 -1.49 -29.61 13.05
C ALA A 97 -2.89 -29.63 12.44
N VAL A 98 -3.58 -28.49 12.40
CA VAL A 98 -4.92 -28.39 11.78
C VAL A 98 -4.87 -28.71 10.29
N VAL A 99 -3.88 -28.18 9.57
CA VAL A 99 -3.69 -28.47 8.13
C VAL A 99 -3.42 -29.95 7.89
N LEU A 100 -2.60 -30.60 8.71
CA LEU A 100 -2.34 -32.04 8.60
C LEU A 100 -3.59 -32.89 8.82
N VAL A 101 -4.40 -32.54 9.83
CA VAL A 101 -5.67 -33.24 10.09
C VAL A 101 -6.62 -33.09 8.90
N MET A 102 -6.80 -31.87 8.39
CA MET A 102 -7.67 -31.64 7.22
C MET A 102 -7.15 -32.36 5.99
N ALA A 103 -5.83 -32.34 5.74
CA ALA A 103 -5.22 -33.04 4.62
C ALA A 103 -5.45 -34.56 4.70
N LEU A 104 -5.30 -35.15 5.89
CA LEU A 104 -5.54 -36.57 6.10
C LEU A 104 -7.01 -36.96 5.91
N LEU A 105 -7.94 -36.12 6.40
CA LEU A 105 -9.37 -36.34 6.24
C LEU A 105 -9.80 -36.27 4.78
N LEU A 106 -9.36 -35.23 4.05
CA LEU A 106 -9.66 -35.09 2.63
C LEU A 106 -9.05 -36.23 1.82
N TRP A 107 -7.77 -36.56 2.07
CA TRP A 107 -7.12 -37.68 1.39
C TRP A 107 -7.85 -39.02 1.62
N GLY A 108 -8.30 -39.27 2.85
CA GLY A 108 -9.08 -40.47 3.17
C GLY A 108 -10.43 -40.50 2.45
N LEU A 109 -11.15 -39.37 2.42
CA LEU A 109 -12.41 -39.24 1.71
C LEU A 109 -12.24 -39.43 0.20
N ASP A 110 -11.26 -38.76 -0.39
CA ASP A 110 -10.97 -38.83 -1.84
C ASP A 110 -10.58 -40.25 -2.25
N SER A 111 -9.78 -40.93 -1.43
CA SER A 111 -9.40 -42.33 -1.67
C SER A 111 -10.60 -43.28 -1.57
N LEU A 112 -11.49 -43.07 -0.59
CA LEU A 112 -12.71 -43.86 -0.42
C LEU A 112 -13.68 -43.65 -1.59
N LEU A 113 -13.95 -42.39 -1.94
CA LEU A 113 -14.81 -42.04 -3.07
C LEU A 113 -14.22 -42.56 -4.39
N GLY A 114 -12.91 -42.42 -4.59
CA GLY A 114 -12.22 -42.94 -5.76
C GLY A 114 -12.33 -44.46 -5.87
N TRP A 115 -12.15 -45.20 -4.77
CA TRP A 115 -12.37 -46.65 -4.74
C TRP A 115 -13.81 -47.02 -5.08
N LEU A 116 -14.79 -46.32 -4.51
CA LEU A 116 -16.22 -46.56 -4.73
C LEU A 116 -16.63 -46.30 -6.19
N VAL A 117 -16.13 -45.21 -6.79
CA VAL A 117 -16.33 -44.90 -8.22
C VAL A 117 -15.66 -45.95 -9.11
N SER A 118 -14.45 -46.39 -8.76
CA SER A 118 -13.74 -47.42 -9.54
C SER A 118 -14.48 -48.76 -9.56
N MET A 119 -15.24 -49.09 -8.51
CA MET A 119 -16.08 -50.30 -8.45
C MET A 119 -17.37 -50.20 -9.28
N ILE A 120 -17.86 -48.97 -9.54
CA ILE A 120 -19.08 -48.74 -10.33
C ILE A 120 -18.78 -48.59 -11.82
N VAL A 121 -17.66 -47.93 -12.15
CA VAL A 121 -17.24 -47.68 -13.54
C VAL A 121 -16.37 -48.80 -14.09
N GLY A 122 -15.66 -49.53 -13.21
CA GLY A 122 -14.91 -50.74 -13.54
C GLY A 122 -15.78 -51.97 -13.66
#